data_AF-T1D0J0-F1
#
_entry.id   AF-T1D0J0-F1
#
_cell.length_a   1.000
_cell.length_b   1.000
_cell.length_c   1.000
_cell.angle_alpha   90.00
_cell.angle_beta   90.00
_cell.angle_gamma   90.00
#
_symmetry.space_group_name_H-M   'P 1'
#
loop_
_entity.id
_entity.type
_entity.pdbx_description
1 polymer ?
#
loop_
_entity_poly.entity_id
_entity_poly.type
_entity_poly.pdbx_seq_one_letter_code
_entity_poly.pdbx_strand_id
1 'polypeptide(L)'
;MNQLAHSDSLYLRQHADNPVDWWPWCDAALAEARRRDCPILLSIGYAACHWCHVMAHESFEHGDTATAMNAAYVCIKLDREQRPDLDRAYQRAQQALNGRPGGWPLTVFIDPHTLLPIFAGTYFPPTPRHGLPAFRQVLDGIATAWREQRDAITQQGAQWHEWLAAAEATPASAGAEASDPVAHALAQIESRFDAEHGGHRGAPKFPQASELELLLDLAEADRPESEAARRMLVTTLDGMARGGLHDHIGGGFFRYCVDADWGIPHFEKMLYDNAQLLPVYARAAALLQRPDYARVARLCLAWMQRELRLPDGTWASALDADSPGGEGACYVWTRETLAAALPDATLRTQAEHDFGLDRAPNFEGHAWHLRLATPAP
;
A
#
# COMPACT_ATOMS: atom_id res chain seq x y z
N MET A 1 8.73 27.86 5.06
CA MET A 1 8.83 26.76 6.03
C MET A 1 7.57 26.78 6.90
N ASN A 2 6.76 25.72 6.82
CA ASN A 2 5.48 25.56 7.52
C ASN A 2 5.67 24.79 8.86
N GLN A 3 4.57 24.39 9.49
CA GLN A 3 4.59 23.79 10.84
C GLN A 3 5.18 22.36 10.89
N LEU A 4 5.45 21.73 9.75
CA LEU A 4 5.99 20.36 9.70
C LEU A 4 7.50 20.29 9.96
N ALA A 5 8.23 21.41 9.92
CA ALA A 5 9.68 21.44 10.08
C ALA A 5 10.19 20.84 11.40
N HIS A 6 9.34 20.85 12.44
CA HIS A 6 9.67 20.33 13.77
C HIS A 6 9.06 18.94 14.04
N SER A 7 8.50 18.29 13.03
CA SER A 7 7.96 16.94 13.19
C SER A 7 9.07 15.90 13.38
N ASP A 8 8.81 14.89 14.19
CA ASP A 8 9.66 13.70 14.31
C ASP A 8 9.58 12.81 13.05
N SER A 9 8.49 12.90 12.28
CA SER A 9 8.32 12.16 11.03
C SER A 9 9.22 12.71 9.93
N LEU A 10 10.03 11.84 9.33
CA LEU A 10 10.78 12.17 8.13
C LEU A 10 9.84 12.57 6.98
N TYR A 11 8.74 11.83 6.81
CA TYR A 11 7.74 12.10 5.78
C TYR A 11 7.15 13.51 5.90
N LEU A 12 6.78 13.92 7.12
CA LEU A 12 6.24 15.25 7.33
C LEU A 12 7.30 16.34 7.07
N ARG A 13 8.55 16.13 7.50
CA ARG A 13 9.63 17.08 7.24
C ARG A 13 9.95 17.26 5.75
N GLN A 14 9.77 16.23 4.92
CA GLN A 14 9.93 16.35 3.45
C GLN A 14 8.98 17.40 2.83
N HIS A 15 7.86 17.72 3.48
CA HIS A 15 6.89 18.71 3.02
C HIS A 15 7.00 20.07 3.76
N ALA A 16 8.03 20.27 4.58
CA ALA A 16 8.17 21.47 5.41
C ALA A 16 8.36 22.76 4.59
N ASP A 17 8.92 22.64 3.38
CA ASP A 17 9.21 23.76 2.49
C ASP A 17 8.16 23.95 1.38
N ASN A 18 7.12 23.11 1.34
CA ASN A 18 6.03 23.29 0.41
C ASN A 18 5.33 24.64 0.64
N PRO A 19 4.85 25.31 -0.41
CA PRO A 19 4.09 26.57 -0.30
C PRO A 19 2.74 26.42 0.39
N VAL A 20 2.23 25.18 0.52
CA VAL A 20 1.04 24.88 1.33
C VAL A 20 1.38 25.07 2.81
N ASP A 21 0.49 25.75 3.54
CA ASP A 21 0.60 25.94 4.99
C ASP A 21 0.16 24.65 5.71
N TRP A 22 1.02 23.64 5.63
CA TRP A 22 0.75 22.34 6.24
C TRP A 22 0.87 22.40 7.77
N TRP A 23 -0.11 21.77 8.41
CA TRP A 23 -0.11 21.45 9.83
C TRP A 23 0.05 19.94 10.04
N PRO A 24 0.68 19.51 11.14
CA PRO A 24 0.50 18.14 11.60
C PRO A 24 -0.92 17.98 12.15
N TRP A 25 -1.39 16.73 12.27
CA TRP A 25 -2.64 16.47 12.99
C TRP A 25 -2.47 16.82 14.48
N CYS A 26 -3.08 17.92 14.91
CA CYS A 26 -3.00 18.43 16.27
C CYS A 26 -4.22 19.27 16.64
N ASP A 27 -4.47 19.44 17.94
CA ASP A 27 -5.62 20.20 18.45
C ASP A 27 -5.64 21.65 17.95
N ALA A 28 -4.48 22.27 17.77
CA ALA A 28 -4.37 23.63 17.23
C ALA A 28 -4.87 23.73 15.79
N ALA A 29 -4.52 22.77 14.93
CA ALA A 29 -5.01 22.74 13.55
C ALA A 29 -6.53 22.52 13.48
N LEU A 30 -7.04 21.60 14.31
CA LEU A 30 -8.48 21.33 14.39
C LEU A 30 -9.25 22.55 14.92
N ALA A 31 -8.72 23.23 15.94
CA ALA A 31 -9.31 24.45 16.47
C ALA A 31 -9.28 25.60 15.44
N GLU A 32 -8.19 25.74 14.68
CA GLU A 32 -8.07 26.76 13.64
C GLU A 32 -9.10 26.54 12.51
N ALA A 33 -9.32 25.30 12.10
CA ALA A 33 -10.32 24.97 11.09
C ALA A 33 -11.74 25.35 11.54
N ARG A 34 -12.07 25.08 12.82
CA ARG A 34 -13.34 25.51 13.43
C ARG A 34 -13.44 27.02 13.54
N ARG A 35 -12.36 27.71 13.93
CA ARG A 35 -12.32 29.16 14.08
C ARG A 35 -12.51 29.88 12.74
N ARG A 36 -11.94 29.36 11.65
CA ARG A 36 -12.11 29.86 10.29
C ARG A 36 -13.43 29.42 9.64
N ASP A 37 -14.14 28.48 10.26
CA ASP A 37 -15.26 27.73 9.68
C ASP A 37 -14.99 27.30 8.22
N CYS A 38 -13.85 26.64 8.01
CA CYS A 38 -13.47 26.10 6.72
C CYS A 38 -13.16 24.59 6.80
N PRO A 39 -13.32 23.82 5.70
CA PRO A 39 -13.03 22.40 5.72
C PRO A 39 -11.56 22.13 6.02
N ILE A 40 -11.29 20.97 6.60
CA ILE A 40 -9.94 20.42 6.72
C ILE A 40 -9.63 19.66 5.43
N LEU A 41 -8.48 19.93 4.83
CA LEU A 41 -7.90 19.08 3.78
C LEU A 41 -6.85 18.18 4.43
N LEU A 42 -7.19 16.91 4.65
CA LEU A 42 -6.30 15.91 5.20
C LEU A 42 -5.63 15.11 4.08
N SER A 43 -4.30 15.13 4.04
CA SER A 43 -3.49 14.34 3.11
C SER A 43 -2.64 13.33 3.89
N ILE A 44 -3.01 12.04 3.80
CA ILE A 44 -2.36 10.92 4.48
C ILE A 44 -1.40 10.22 3.52
N GLY A 45 -0.17 9.96 3.98
CA GLY A 45 0.86 9.21 3.26
C GLY A 45 1.96 8.70 4.20
N TYR A 46 3.09 8.32 3.62
CA TYR A 46 4.30 7.84 4.31
C TYR A 46 5.51 8.02 3.39
N ALA A 47 6.71 7.94 3.95
CA ALA A 47 7.96 8.34 3.29
C ALA A 47 8.32 7.53 2.03
N ALA A 48 7.95 6.24 1.95
CA ALA A 48 8.26 5.38 0.79
C ALA A 48 7.15 5.36 -0.28
N CYS A 49 6.15 6.24 -0.17
CA CYS A 49 4.97 6.24 -1.03
C CYS A 49 5.21 6.99 -2.34
N HIS A 50 5.42 6.27 -3.45
CA HIS A 50 5.64 6.88 -4.77
C HIS A 50 4.54 7.87 -5.17
N TRP A 51 3.27 7.45 -5.15
CA TRP A 51 2.16 8.34 -5.54
C TRP A 51 1.99 9.56 -4.61
N CYS A 52 2.47 9.47 -3.37
CA CYS A 52 2.48 10.60 -2.45
C CYS A 52 3.52 11.64 -2.89
N HIS A 53 4.69 11.21 -3.35
CA HIS A 53 5.70 12.08 -3.95
C HIS A 53 5.22 12.68 -5.27
N VAL A 54 4.61 11.87 -6.15
CA VAL A 54 4.03 12.36 -7.41
C VAL A 54 3.00 13.45 -7.16
N MET A 55 2.06 13.24 -6.23
CA MET A 55 1.05 14.25 -5.90
C MET A 55 1.67 15.50 -5.27
N ALA A 56 2.71 15.35 -4.46
CA ALA A 56 3.42 16.49 -3.89
C ALA A 56 4.09 17.35 -4.97
N HIS A 57 4.81 16.70 -5.88
CA HIS A 57 5.49 17.38 -6.99
C HIS A 57 4.50 18.00 -7.96
N GLU A 58 3.50 17.25 -8.43
CA GLU A 58 2.53 17.72 -9.42
C GLU A 58 1.53 18.76 -8.84
N SER A 59 1.33 18.82 -7.51
CA SER A 59 0.31 19.69 -6.90
C SER A 59 0.79 20.53 -5.73
N PHE A 60 1.31 19.94 -4.65
CA PHE A 60 1.58 20.66 -3.40
C PHE A 60 2.76 21.64 -3.47
N GLU A 61 3.67 21.45 -4.41
CA GLU A 61 4.82 22.33 -4.67
C GLU A 61 4.46 23.56 -5.54
N HIS A 62 3.29 23.54 -6.17
CA HIS A 62 2.87 24.59 -7.11
C HIS A 62 2.17 25.76 -6.40
N GLY A 63 2.75 26.96 -6.49
CA GLY A 63 2.31 28.14 -5.74
C GLY A 63 0.84 28.53 -5.91
N ASP A 64 0.30 28.45 -7.12
CA ASP A 64 -1.11 28.75 -7.39
C ASP A 64 -2.06 27.72 -6.74
N THR A 65 -1.70 26.43 -6.75
CA THR A 65 -2.49 25.35 -6.10
C THR A 65 -2.43 25.51 -4.59
N ALA A 66 -1.24 25.80 -4.05
CA ALA A 66 -1.06 26.08 -2.64
C ALA A 66 -1.83 27.33 -2.18
N THR A 67 -1.89 28.38 -3.01
CA THR A 67 -2.69 29.57 -2.73
C THR A 67 -4.17 29.23 -2.58
N ALA A 68 -4.73 28.44 -3.51
CA ALA A 68 -6.12 27.98 -3.42
C ALA A 68 -6.35 27.13 -2.16
N MET A 69 -5.41 26.22 -1.84
CA MET A 69 -5.47 25.39 -0.64
C MET A 69 -5.48 26.23 0.64
N ASN A 70 -4.50 27.12 0.80
CA ASN A 70 -4.33 27.93 2.01
C ASN A 70 -5.52 28.89 2.22
N ALA A 71 -6.10 29.40 1.13
CA ALA A 71 -7.26 30.30 1.19
C ALA A 71 -8.53 29.58 1.68
N ALA A 72 -8.78 28.36 1.19
CA ALA A 72 -10.05 27.67 1.40
C ALA A 72 -10.03 26.62 2.51
N TYR A 73 -8.86 26.18 2.98
CA TYR A 73 -8.73 25.04 3.89
C TYR A 73 -7.75 25.29 5.03
N VAL A 74 -7.91 24.50 6.09
CA VAL A 74 -6.78 24.13 6.96
C VAL A 74 -6.20 22.82 6.44
N CYS A 75 -4.96 22.88 5.98
CA CYS A 75 -4.30 21.75 5.34
C CYS A 75 -3.53 20.95 6.39
N ILE A 76 -3.89 19.67 6.58
CA ILE A 76 -3.24 18.76 7.50
C ILE A 76 -2.52 17.66 6.73
N LYS A 77 -1.22 17.50 6.99
CA LYS A 77 -0.41 16.39 6.49
C LYS A 77 -0.27 15.36 7.60
N LEU A 78 -0.52 14.09 7.29
CA LEU A 78 -0.48 13.00 8.26
C LEU A 78 0.39 11.86 7.76
N ASP A 79 1.31 11.44 8.62
CA ASP A 79 2.10 10.23 8.44
C ASP A 79 1.34 9.04 9.04
N ARG A 80 0.96 8.09 8.18
CA ARG A 80 0.24 6.89 8.62
C ARG A 80 1.09 5.99 9.52
N GLU A 81 2.43 6.04 9.42
CA GLU A 81 3.30 5.25 10.29
C GLU A 81 3.27 5.76 11.73
N GLN A 82 3.00 7.06 11.91
CA GLN A 82 2.80 7.67 13.22
C GLN A 82 1.35 7.59 13.71
N ARG A 83 0.36 7.65 12.81
CA ARG A 83 -1.08 7.64 13.11
C ARG A 83 -1.86 6.59 12.29
N PRO A 84 -1.55 5.29 12.46
CA PRO A 84 -2.23 4.22 11.72
C PRO A 84 -3.72 4.09 12.11
N ASP A 85 -4.09 4.58 13.30
CA ASP A 85 -5.46 4.68 13.78
C ASP A 85 -6.32 5.58 12.88
N LEU A 86 -5.82 6.79 12.55
CA LEU A 86 -6.50 7.75 11.69
C LEU A 86 -6.49 7.31 10.24
N ASP A 87 -5.35 6.78 9.75
CA ASP A 87 -5.25 6.19 8.41
C ASP A 87 -6.35 5.13 8.18
N ARG A 88 -6.47 4.17 9.10
CA ARG A 88 -7.49 3.11 9.02
C ARG A 88 -8.91 3.67 9.07
N ALA A 89 -9.18 4.64 9.93
CA ALA A 89 -10.51 5.25 10.05
C ALA A 89 -10.93 5.92 8.73
N TYR A 90 -10.05 6.73 8.14
CA TYR A 90 -10.35 7.46 6.92
C TYR A 90 -10.32 6.58 5.66
N GLN A 91 -9.51 5.51 5.61
CA GLN A 91 -9.57 4.50 4.55
C GLN A 91 -10.93 3.78 4.55
N ARG A 92 -11.47 3.43 5.72
CA ARG A 92 -12.82 2.83 5.83
C ARG A 92 -13.90 3.79 5.37
N ALA A 93 -13.79 5.06 5.74
CA ALA A 93 -14.75 6.07 5.30
C ALA A 93 -14.68 6.31 3.78
N GLN A 94 -13.48 6.35 3.20
CA GLN A 94 -13.29 6.40 1.75
C GLN A 94 -13.94 5.20 1.05
N GLN A 95 -13.79 3.99 1.61
CA GLN A 95 -14.37 2.78 1.03
C GLN A 95 -15.90 2.83 1.07
N ALA A 96 -16.47 3.29 2.18
CA ALA A 96 -17.91 3.45 2.32
C ALA A 96 -18.46 4.56 1.40
N LEU A 97 -17.72 5.66 1.19
CA LEU A 97 -18.11 6.75 0.28
C LEU A 97 -18.13 6.31 -1.19
N ASN A 98 -17.09 5.59 -1.59
CA ASN A 98 -16.81 5.36 -3.01
C ASN A 98 -17.12 3.93 -3.47
N GLY A 99 -17.54 3.04 -2.56
CA GLY A 99 -17.81 1.63 -2.84
C GLY A 99 -16.58 0.82 -3.28
N ARG A 100 -15.37 1.36 -3.12
CA ARG A 100 -14.10 0.77 -3.57
C ARG A 100 -13.00 1.00 -2.53
N PRO A 101 -12.05 0.06 -2.37
CA PRO A 101 -10.92 0.25 -1.46
C PRO A 101 -10.15 1.54 -1.73
N GLY A 102 -9.50 2.03 -0.69
CA GLY A 102 -8.66 3.22 -0.76
C GLY A 102 -7.25 2.89 -1.17
N GLY A 103 -6.36 3.84 -0.90
CA GLY A 103 -4.95 3.77 -1.27
C GLY A 103 -4.25 5.05 -0.86
N TRP A 104 -2.93 5.11 -1.06
CA TRP A 104 -2.14 6.29 -0.75
C TRP A 104 -1.65 6.96 -2.03
N PRO A 105 -1.59 8.31 -2.09
CA PRO A 105 -2.00 9.24 -1.04
C PRO A 105 -3.51 9.20 -0.83
N LEU A 106 -3.96 9.31 0.42
CA LEU A 106 -5.37 9.42 0.74
C LEU A 106 -5.67 10.90 1.00
N THR A 107 -6.54 11.49 0.18
CA THR A 107 -6.96 12.89 0.23
C THR A 107 -8.40 12.97 0.70
N VAL A 108 -8.61 13.55 1.89
CA VAL A 108 -9.92 13.63 2.53
C VAL A 108 -10.26 15.08 2.85
N PHE A 109 -11.46 15.50 2.49
CA PHE A 109 -12.03 16.77 2.89
C PHE A 109 -12.99 16.52 4.04
N ILE A 110 -12.77 17.20 5.16
CA ILE A 110 -13.39 16.87 6.44
C ILE A 110 -14.13 18.10 6.98
N ASP A 111 -15.30 17.87 7.54
CA ASP A 111 -16.00 18.89 8.32
C ASP A 111 -15.25 19.15 9.64
N PRO A 112 -14.77 20.37 9.92
CA PRO A 112 -14.01 20.70 11.12
C PRO A 112 -14.77 20.49 12.43
N HIS A 113 -16.10 20.48 12.42
CA HIS A 113 -16.92 20.37 13.64
C HIS A 113 -17.18 18.91 14.01
N THR A 114 -17.43 18.05 13.02
CA THR A 114 -17.77 16.63 13.23
C THR A 114 -16.60 15.68 12.97
N LEU A 115 -15.58 16.14 12.25
CA LEU A 115 -14.46 15.35 11.74
C LEU A 115 -14.86 14.24 10.74
N LEU A 116 -16.09 14.31 10.23
CA LEU A 116 -16.61 13.39 9.22
C LEU A 116 -16.16 13.80 7.81
N PRO A 117 -15.87 12.82 6.94
CA PRO A 117 -15.57 13.10 5.54
C PRO A 117 -16.76 13.70 4.78
N ILE A 118 -16.50 14.84 4.14
CA ILE A 118 -17.35 15.45 3.12
C ILE A 118 -17.10 14.73 1.79
N PHE A 119 -15.83 14.50 1.47
CA PHE A 119 -15.38 13.87 0.24
C PHE A 119 -14.03 13.18 0.47
N ALA A 120 -13.78 12.08 -0.26
CA ALA A 120 -12.52 11.35 -0.18
C ALA A 120 -12.12 10.81 -1.55
N GLY A 121 -10.83 10.88 -1.85
CA GLY A 121 -10.22 10.24 -3.01
C GLY A 121 -8.77 9.91 -2.73
N THR A 122 -8.12 9.25 -3.68
CA THR A 122 -6.70 8.92 -3.57
C THR A 122 -5.85 10.00 -4.23
N TYR A 123 -5.40 9.70 -5.45
CA TYR A 123 -4.63 10.59 -6.30
C TYR A 123 -5.52 11.51 -7.14
N PHE A 124 -5.13 12.79 -7.25
CA PHE A 124 -5.74 13.75 -8.18
C PHE A 124 -4.66 14.43 -9.03
N PRO A 125 -4.76 14.38 -10.37
CA PRO A 125 -3.78 15.00 -11.26
C PRO A 125 -3.91 16.53 -11.32
N PRO A 126 -2.88 17.26 -11.79
CA PRO A 126 -2.94 18.72 -11.98
C PRO A 126 -3.85 19.12 -13.14
N THR A 127 -4.03 18.23 -14.12
CA THR A 127 -4.95 18.39 -15.25
C THR A 127 -5.85 17.16 -15.39
N PRO A 128 -7.07 17.28 -15.92
CA PRO A 128 -7.97 16.14 -16.05
C PRO A 128 -7.36 15.04 -16.94
N ARG A 129 -7.26 13.81 -16.43
CA ARG A 129 -6.76 12.65 -17.18
C ARG A 129 -7.34 11.35 -16.65
N HIS A 130 -7.51 10.36 -17.53
CA HIS A 130 -8.03 9.02 -17.18
C HIS A 130 -9.36 9.05 -16.40
N GLY A 131 -10.25 10.00 -16.72
CA GLY A 131 -11.53 10.17 -16.04
C GLY A 131 -11.45 10.81 -14.64
N LEU A 132 -10.26 11.20 -14.19
CA LEU A 132 -10.06 11.92 -12.93
C LEU A 132 -10.14 13.45 -13.18
N PRO A 133 -10.84 14.20 -12.30
CA PRO A 133 -10.81 15.66 -12.34
C PRO A 133 -9.44 16.18 -11.95
N ALA A 134 -9.12 17.40 -12.37
CA ALA A 134 -7.94 18.09 -11.87
C ALA A 134 -8.09 18.40 -10.37
N PHE A 135 -6.99 18.36 -9.62
CA PHE A 135 -7.02 18.61 -8.18
C PHE A 135 -7.63 19.97 -7.83
N ARG A 136 -7.33 21.02 -8.61
CA ARG A 136 -7.98 22.34 -8.46
C ARG A 136 -9.49 22.33 -8.64
N GLN A 137 -10.00 21.54 -9.59
CA GLN A 137 -11.45 21.41 -9.77
C GLN A 137 -12.11 20.78 -8.55
N VAL A 138 -11.42 19.83 -7.90
CA VAL A 138 -11.88 19.22 -6.64
C VAL A 138 -11.86 20.25 -5.51
N LEU A 139 -10.76 21.01 -5.37
CA LEU A 139 -10.66 22.10 -4.38
C LEU A 139 -11.81 23.12 -4.57
N ASP A 140 -11.97 23.66 -5.77
CA ASP A 140 -12.99 24.67 -6.03
C ASP A 140 -14.41 24.14 -5.80
N GLY A 141 -14.67 22.88 -6.20
CA GLY A 141 -15.95 22.21 -5.99
C GLY A 141 -16.31 22.06 -4.52
N ILE A 142 -15.37 21.56 -3.70
CA ILE A 142 -15.60 21.38 -2.26
C ILE A 142 -15.73 22.72 -1.54
N ALA A 143 -14.88 23.71 -1.86
CA ALA A 143 -14.97 25.03 -1.26
C ALA A 143 -16.30 25.72 -1.58
N THR A 144 -16.82 25.53 -2.79
CA THR A 144 -18.14 26.05 -3.20
C THR A 144 -19.28 25.32 -2.49
N ALA A 145 -19.25 23.99 -2.46
CA ALA A 145 -20.24 23.20 -1.74
C ALA A 145 -20.29 23.55 -0.24
N TRP A 146 -19.14 23.81 0.40
CA TRP A 146 -19.07 24.23 1.79
C TRP A 146 -19.79 25.55 2.07
N ARG A 147 -19.66 26.53 1.16
CA ARG A 147 -20.30 27.85 1.30
C ARG A 147 -21.78 27.82 0.92
N GLU A 148 -22.12 27.10 -0.13
CA GLU A 148 -23.44 27.21 -0.78
C GLU A 148 -24.39 26.06 -0.43
N GLN A 149 -23.87 24.91 0.02
CA GLN A 149 -24.62 23.67 0.22
C GLN A 149 -24.37 23.07 1.61
N ARG A 150 -24.17 23.93 2.62
CA ARG A 150 -23.80 23.51 3.98
C ARG A 150 -24.82 22.58 4.65
N ASP A 151 -26.11 22.80 4.40
CA ASP A 151 -27.17 21.94 4.91
C ASP A 151 -27.09 20.52 4.34
N ALA A 152 -26.77 20.39 3.05
CA ALA A 152 -26.61 19.09 2.40
C ALA A 152 -25.40 18.33 2.98
N ILE A 153 -24.28 19.01 3.20
CA ILE A 153 -23.09 18.43 3.85
C ILE A 153 -23.41 17.96 5.27
N THR A 154 -24.15 18.77 6.02
CA THR A 154 -24.54 18.42 7.40
C THR A 154 -25.48 17.20 7.42
N GLN A 155 -26.45 17.13 6.50
CA GLN A 155 -27.33 15.97 6.36
C GLN A 155 -26.57 14.70 5.95
N GLN A 156 -25.59 14.83 5.05
CA GLN A 156 -24.69 13.73 4.70
C GLN A 156 -23.91 13.26 5.93
N GLY A 157 -23.38 14.18 6.74
CA GLY A 157 -22.71 13.87 8.01
C GLY A 157 -23.59 13.12 9.01
N ALA A 158 -24.88 13.45 9.10
CA ALA A 158 -25.82 12.72 9.97
C ALA A 158 -26.00 11.26 9.50
N GLN A 159 -26.12 11.04 8.18
CA GLN A 159 -26.18 9.69 7.62
C GLN A 159 -24.89 8.89 7.88
N TRP A 160 -23.74 9.56 7.90
CA TRP A 160 -22.46 8.95 8.30
C TRP A 160 -22.46 8.48 9.75
N HIS A 161 -22.95 9.30 10.67
CA HIS A 161 -23.07 8.93 12.08
C HIS A 161 -24.00 7.72 12.25
N GLU A 162 -25.13 7.69 11.55
CA GLU A 162 -26.04 6.55 11.58
C GLU A 162 -25.39 5.29 11.00
N TRP A 163 -24.65 5.40 9.89
CA TRP A 163 -23.93 4.27 9.30
C TRP A 163 -22.81 3.75 10.22
N LEU A 164 -22.00 4.64 10.82
CA LEU A 164 -20.95 4.27 11.76
C LEU A 164 -21.55 3.63 13.02
N ALA A 165 -22.61 4.22 13.57
CA ALA A 165 -23.33 3.65 14.70
C ALA A 165 -23.94 2.30 14.34
N ALA A 166 -24.44 2.10 13.12
CA ALA A 166 -24.92 0.81 12.65
C ALA A 166 -23.78 -0.20 12.43
N ALA A 167 -22.60 0.23 11.98
CA ALA A 167 -21.44 -0.63 11.82
C ALA A 167 -20.84 -1.07 13.18
N GLU A 168 -20.91 -0.20 14.20
CA GLU A 168 -20.54 -0.51 15.59
C GLU A 168 -21.63 -1.29 16.34
N ALA A 169 -22.90 -0.98 16.08
CA ALA A 169 -24.06 -1.65 16.68
C ALA A 169 -24.44 -2.93 15.95
N THR A 170 -23.87 -3.22 14.79
CA THR A 170 -23.79 -4.57 14.26
C THR A 170 -22.84 -5.29 15.22
N PRO A 171 -23.34 -6.13 16.14
CA PRO A 171 -22.43 -7.05 16.81
C PRO A 171 -21.77 -7.84 15.68
N ALA A 172 -20.50 -8.25 15.83
CA ALA A 172 -19.99 -9.38 15.06
C ALA A 172 -21.13 -10.40 15.00
N SER A 173 -21.70 -10.58 13.81
CA SER A 173 -23.08 -11.00 13.63
C SER A 173 -23.53 -11.96 14.73
N ALA A 174 -24.53 -11.56 15.52
CA ALA A 174 -25.36 -12.51 16.25
C ALA A 174 -26.24 -13.33 15.26
N GLY A 175 -25.65 -13.74 14.14
CA GLY A 175 -26.18 -14.63 13.13
C GLY A 175 -25.52 -15.98 13.33
N ALA A 176 -26.00 -16.70 14.36
CA ALA A 176 -25.36 -17.87 14.92
C ALA A 176 -23.94 -17.58 15.43
N GLU A 177 -23.58 -18.06 16.61
CA GLU A 177 -22.17 -18.43 16.78
C GLU A 177 -21.86 -19.33 15.58
N ALA A 178 -21.00 -18.88 14.65
CA ALA A 178 -20.42 -19.83 13.70
C ALA A 178 -19.86 -20.92 14.61
N SER A 179 -20.46 -22.11 14.57
CA SER A 179 -20.09 -23.20 15.49
C SER A 179 -18.60 -23.49 15.41
N ASP A 180 -17.97 -23.06 14.32
CA ASP A 180 -16.55 -22.90 14.16
C ASP A 180 -16.14 -21.60 13.43
N PRO A 181 -15.54 -20.61 14.13
CA PRO A 181 -15.04 -19.38 13.52
C PRO A 181 -13.88 -19.63 12.54
N VAL A 182 -13.13 -20.72 12.69
CA VAL A 182 -12.00 -21.05 11.81
C VAL A 182 -12.50 -21.52 10.44
N ALA A 183 -13.48 -22.41 10.41
CA ALA A 183 -14.12 -22.83 9.17
C ALA A 183 -14.75 -21.64 8.42
N HIS A 184 -15.36 -20.70 9.15
CA HIS A 184 -15.91 -19.49 8.54
C HIS A 184 -14.83 -18.62 7.91
N ALA A 185 -13.72 -18.38 8.62
CA ALA A 185 -12.59 -17.60 8.10
C ALA A 185 -12.00 -18.27 6.84
N LEU A 186 -11.83 -19.59 6.86
CA LEU A 186 -11.33 -20.33 5.70
C LEU A 186 -12.25 -20.22 4.49
N ALA A 187 -13.57 -20.35 4.68
CA ALA A 187 -14.54 -20.18 3.61
C ALA A 187 -14.48 -18.77 2.99
N GLN A 188 -14.25 -17.74 3.81
CA GLN A 188 -14.04 -16.38 3.31
C GLN A 188 -12.76 -16.25 2.49
N ILE A 189 -11.65 -16.84 2.94
CA ILE A 189 -10.38 -16.86 2.19
C ILE A 189 -10.58 -17.58 0.86
N GLU A 190 -11.19 -18.77 0.87
CA GLU A 190 -11.46 -19.57 -0.35
C GLU A 190 -12.37 -18.81 -1.34
N SER A 191 -13.36 -18.07 -0.85
CA SER A 191 -14.25 -17.24 -1.69
C SER A 191 -13.52 -16.10 -2.42
N ARG A 192 -12.30 -15.76 -2.02
CA ARG A 192 -11.46 -14.72 -2.65
C ARG A 192 -10.21 -15.29 -3.30
N PHE A 193 -9.90 -16.57 -3.08
CA PHE A 193 -8.65 -17.21 -3.47
C PHE A 193 -8.47 -17.33 -4.99
N ASP A 194 -7.32 -16.95 -5.49
CA ASP A 194 -6.92 -17.16 -6.87
C ASP A 194 -6.29 -18.55 -7.04
N ALA A 195 -7.01 -19.47 -7.69
CA ALA A 195 -6.54 -20.84 -7.86
C ALA A 195 -5.37 -20.99 -8.83
N GLU A 196 -5.14 -20.00 -9.71
CA GLU A 196 -4.08 -20.01 -10.71
C GLU A 196 -2.79 -19.41 -10.16
N HIS A 197 -2.90 -18.23 -9.54
CA HIS A 197 -1.73 -17.45 -9.09
C HIS A 197 -1.55 -17.42 -7.57
N GLY A 198 -2.53 -17.88 -6.79
CA GLY A 198 -2.53 -17.76 -5.34
C GLY A 198 -2.85 -16.34 -4.84
N GLY A 199 -3.07 -16.21 -3.53
CA GLY A 199 -3.54 -14.98 -2.89
C GLY A 199 -4.98 -14.65 -3.25
N HIS A 200 -5.35 -13.37 -3.13
CA HIS A 200 -6.68 -12.89 -3.54
C HIS A 200 -6.79 -12.73 -5.05
N ARG A 201 -7.99 -12.91 -5.61
CA ARG A 201 -8.26 -12.69 -7.04
C ARG A 201 -8.17 -11.21 -7.42
N GLY A 202 -7.71 -10.96 -8.63
CA GLY A 202 -7.65 -9.63 -9.23
C GLY A 202 -6.39 -8.85 -8.82
N ALA A 203 -6.41 -7.56 -9.14
CA ALA A 203 -5.32 -6.64 -8.88
C ALA A 203 -5.84 -5.32 -8.26
N PRO A 204 -5.03 -4.59 -7.47
CA PRO A 204 -3.68 -4.96 -7.01
C PRO A 204 -3.69 -6.14 -6.03
N LYS A 205 -2.59 -6.89 -5.97
CA LYS A 205 -2.47 -8.12 -5.17
C LYS A 205 -1.46 -7.98 -4.04
N PHE A 206 -1.91 -8.23 -2.80
CA PHE A 206 -1.13 -8.10 -1.56
C PHE A 206 -0.85 -9.46 -0.91
N PRO A 207 0.28 -9.65 -0.19
CA PRO A 207 0.66 -10.92 0.44
C PRO A 207 -0.29 -11.45 1.52
N GLN A 208 -1.01 -10.57 2.23
CA GLN A 208 -1.92 -10.91 3.33
C GLN A 208 -1.28 -11.84 4.39
N ALA A 209 -0.16 -11.43 4.99
CA ALA A 209 0.64 -12.28 5.88
C ALA A 209 -0.16 -12.93 7.04
N SER A 210 -1.11 -12.21 7.64
CA SER A 210 -1.98 -12.76 8.69
C SER A 210 -2.91 -13.88 8.19
N GLU A 211 -3.39 -13.80 6.95
CA GLU A 211 -4.17 -14.89 6.35
C GLU A 211 -3.26 -16.10 6.08
N LEU A 212 -2.02 -15.87 5.62
CA LEU A 212 -1.04 -16.93 5.41
C LEU A 212 -0.63 -17.63 6.70
N GLU A 213 -0.50 -16.89 7.81
CA GLU A 213 -0.28 -17.47 9.14
C GLU A 213 -1.42 -18.41 9.54
N LEU A 214 -2.68 -17.98 9.35
CA LEU A 214 -3.84 -18.83 9.62
C LEU A 214 -3.85 -20.08 8.74
N LEU A 215 -3.56 -19.93 7.43
CA LEU A 215 -3.50 -21.08 6.51
C LEU A 215 -2.37 -22.04 6.89
N LEU A 216 -1.25 -21.53 7.39
CA LEU A 216 -0.13 -22.34 7.87
C LEU A 216 -0.47 -23.10 9.15
N ASP A 217 -1.11 -22.44 10.11
CA ASP A 217 -1.59 -23.08 11.34
C ASP A 217 -2.62 -24.17 11.04
N LEU A 218 -3.53 -23.92 10.08
CA LEU A 218 -4.49 -24.91 9.61
C LEU A 218 -3.84 -26.06 8.86
N ALA A 219 -2.83 -25.79 8.02
CA ALA A 219 -2.10 -26.83 7.29
C ALA A 219 -1.28 -27.74 8.22
N GLU A 220 -0.86 -27.23 9.39
CA GLU A 220 -0.17 -27.98 10.44
C GLU A 220 -1.15 -28.80 11.31
N ALA A 221 -2.41 -28.36 11.41
CA ALA A 221 -3.44 -29.03 12.20
C ALA A 221 -3.93 -30.33 11.54
N ASP A 222 -4.47 -31.25 12.36
CA ASP A 222 -5.18 -32.45 11.89
C ASP A 222 -6.70 -32.18 11.87
N ARG A 223 -7.14 -31.45 10.84
CA ARG A 223 -8.51 -30.97 10.69
C ARG A 223 -9.05 -31.23 9.27
N PRO A 224 -10.38 -31.31 9.08
CA PRO A 224 -10.98 -31.41 7.74
C PRO A 224 -10.53 -30.30 6.79
N GLU A 225 -10.27 -29.11 7.34
CA GLU A 225 -9.84 -27.91 6.62
C GLU A 225 -8.38 -27.95 6.13
N SER A 226 -7.53 -28.80 6.70
CA SER A 226 -6.07 -28.72 6.58
C SER A 226 -5.58 -28.85 5.13
N GLU A 227 -6.19 -29.73 4.33
CA GLU A 227 -5.77 -29.91 2.92
C GLU A 227 -6.12 -28.69 2.06
N ALA A 228 -7.29 -28.09 2.29
CA ALA A 228 -7.69 -26.87 1.58
C ALA A 228 -6.77 -25.70 1.96
N ALA A 229 -6.48 -25.55 3.25
CA ALA A 229 -5.57 -24.53 3.74
C ALA A 229 -4.14 -24.71 3.18
N ARG A 230 -3.62 -25.95 3.20
CA ARG A 230 -2.31 -26.30 2.65
C ARG A 230 -2.22 -25.99 1.16
N ARG A 231 -3.25 -26.32 0.37
CA ARG A 231 -3.31 -25.98 -1.05
C ARG A 231 -3.21 -24.48 -1.27
N MET A 232 -4.07 -23.69 -0.60
CA MET A 232 -4.07 -22.23 -0.75
C MET A 232 -2.75 -21.60 -0.30
N LEU A 233 -2.17 -22.08 0.80
CA LEU A 233 -0.87 -21.64 1.28
C LEU A 233 0.22 -21.91 0.24
N VAL A 234 0.33 -23.15 -0.26
CA VAL A 234 1.39 -23.54 -1.20
C VAL A 234 1.30 -22.73 -2.49
N THR A 235 0.12 -22.65 -3.11
CA THR A 235 -0.07 -21.88 -4.35
C THR A 235 0.31 -20.41 -4.15
N THR A 236 -0.04 -19.82 -3.00
CA THR A 236 0.28 -18.42 -2.71
C THR A 236 1.76 -18.20 -2.45
N LEU A 237 2.40 -19.04 -1.63
CA LEU A 237 3.84 -18.93 -1.36
C LEU A 237 4.70 -19.18 -2.60
N ASP A 238 4.30 -20.14 -3.45
CA ASP A 238 4.97 -20.41 -4.73
C ASP A 238 4.81 -19.22 -5.69
N GLY A 239 3.60 -18.67 -5.83
CA GLY A 239 3.33 -17.51 -6.68
C GLY A 239 4.16 -16.30 -6.26
N MET A 240 4.14 -15.95 -4.98
CA MET A 240 4.90 -14.82 -4.42
C MET A 240 6.42 -15.01 -4.52
N ALA A 241 6.93 -16.20 -4.20
CA ALA A 241 8.37 -16.47 -4.18
C ALA A 241 8.98 -16.53 -5.59
N ARG A 242 8.18 -16.92 -6.59
CA ARG A 242 8.62 -17.05 -7.99
C ARG A 242 8.32 -15.82 -8.83
N GLY A 243 7.28 -15.06 -8.48
CA GLY A 243 6.90 -13.82 -9.13
C GLY A 243 7.90 -12.68 -8.92
N GLY A 244 7.57 -11.50 -9.43
CA GLY A 244 8.32 -10.26 -9.21
C GLY A 244 8.08 -9.64 -7.84
N LEU A 245 7.13 -10.13 -7.03
CA LEU A 245 6.96 -9.65 -5.65
C LEU A 245 8.22 -9.91 -4.79
N HIS A 246 8.89 -11.05 -4.98
CA HIS A 246 10.13 -11.37 -4.29
C HIS A 246 11.33 -10.85 -5.09
N ASP A 247 12.20 -10.07 -4.46
CA ASP A 247 13.44 -9.63 -5.08
C ASP A 247 14.46 -10.77 -5.13
N HIS A 248 14.62 -11.35 -6.33
CA HIS A 248 15.50 -12.49 -6.58
C HIS A 248 16.99 -12.19 -6.41
N ILE A 249 17.39 -10.91 -6.41
CA ILE A 249 18.79 -10.48 -6.32
C ILE A 249 19.10 -9.97 -4.92
N GLY A 250 18.38 -8.93 -4.48
CA GLY A 250 18.60 -8.27 -3.21
C GLY A 250 17.93 -8.98 -2.02
N GLY A 251 16.94 -9.82 -2.27
CA GLY A 251 16.11 -10.44 -1.23
C GLY A 251 15.04 -9.48 -0.68
N GLY A 252 14.15 -10.06 0.13
CA GLY A 252 12.97 -9.37 0.63
C GLY A 252 11.84 -9.33 -0.40
N PHE A 253 10.68 -8.88 0.04
CA PHE A 253 9.47 -8.71 -0.73
C PHE A 253 9.18 -7.23 -0.90
N PHE A 254 8.80 -6.88 -2.12
CA PHE A 254 8.09 -5.65 -2.40
C PHE A 254 6.70 -5.70 -1.79
N ARG A 255 6.07 -4.53 -1.65
CA ARG A 255 4.84 -4.42 -0.89
C ARG A 255 3.65 -5.16 -1.52
N TYR A 256 3.42 -4.96 -2.81
CA TYR A 256 2.31 -5.55 -3.54
C TYR A 256 2.55 -5.51 -5.05
N CYS A 257 1.80 -6.31 -5.80
CA CYS A 257 1.82 -6.30 -7.27
C CYS A 257 0.63 -5.53 -7.86
N VAL A 258 0.87 -4.80 -8.94
CA VAL A 258 -0.17 -4.06 -9.68
C VAL A 258 -1.00 -4.96 -10.58
N ASP A 259 -0.52 -6.18 -10.81
CA ASP A 259 -1.18 -7.23 -11.59
C ASP A 259 -1.65 -8.38 -10.70
N ALA A 260 -2.33 -9.34 -11.33
CA ALA A 260 -2.89 -10.51 -10.66
C ALA A 260 -1.92 -11.70 -10.63
N ASP A 261 -0.82 -11.70 -11.39
CA ASP A 261 0.08 -12.86 -11.51
C ASP A 261 1.34 -12.73 -10.64
N TRP A 262 1.36 -11.78 -9.70
CA TRP A 262 2.53 -11.42 -8.89
C TRP A 262 3.72 -10.97 -9.75
N GLY A 263 3.46 -10.37 -10.92
CA GLY A 263 4.45 -10.06 -11.94
C GLY A 263 5.21 -8.77 -11.67
N ILE A 264 4.50 -7.66 -11.52
CA ILE A 264 5.07 -6.31 -11.44
C ILE A 264 4.72 -5.69 -10.09
N PRO A 265 5.71 -5.41 -9.24
CA PRO A 265 5.49 -4.81 -7.93
C PRO A 265 5.38 -3.28 -7.99
N HIS A 266 4.85 -2.69 -6.92
CA HIS A 266 5.34 -1.37 -6.47
C HIS A 266 6.62 -1.57 -5.67
N PHE A 267 7.67 -0.82 -6.00
CA PHE A 267 9.05 -1.19 -5.64
C PHE A 267 9.46 -0.81 -4.22
N GLU A 268 8.53 -0.31 -3.41
CA GLU A 268 8.74 -0.10 -1.99
C GLU A 268 8.86 -1.43 -1.25
N LYS A 269 9.73 -1.49 -0.25
CA LYS A 269 9.87 -2.66 0.63
C LYS A 269 9.73 -2.24 2.09
N MET A 270 8.72 -2.79 2.75
CA MET A 270 8.40 -2.41 4.13
C MET A 270 8.98 -3.43 5.12
N LEU A 271 9.51 -2.94 6.25
CA LEU A 271 9.99 -3.79 7.34
C LEU A 271 8.88 -4.70 7.84
N TYR A 272 7.69 -4.14 8.10
CA TYR A 272 6.59 -4.88 8.72
C TYR A 272 6.04 -5.98 7.82
N ASP A 273 5.98 -5.77 6.50
CA ASP A 273 5.54 -6.81 5.55
C ASP A 273 6.55 -7.97 5.53
N ASN A 274 7.84 -7.65 5.42
CA ASN A 274 8.92 -8.64 5.38
C ASN A 274 9.08 -9.39 6.72
N ALA A 275 8.94 -8.69 7.85
CA ALA A 275 9.01 -9.26 9.17
C ALA A 275 7.86 -10.25 9.45
N GLN A 276 6.67 -10.02 8.87
CA GLN A 276 5.54 -10.95 8.96
C GLN A 276 5.68 -12.13 7.98
N LEU A 277 6.22 -11.91 6.78
CA LEU A 277 6.43 -12.99 5.79
C LEU A 277 7.57 -13.94 6.16
N LEU A 278 8.61 -13.44 6.85
CA LEU A 278 9.76 -14.24 7.30
C LEU A 278 9.36 -15.51 8.08
N PRO A 279 8.58 -15.42 9.20
CA PRO A 279 8.18 -16.61 9.95
C PRO A 279 7.26 -17.52 9.13
N VAL A 280 6.39 -16.98 8.27
CA VAL A 280 5.53 -17.78 7.38
C VAL A 280 6.37 -18.67 6.47
N TYR A 281 7.33 -18.11 5.73
CA TYR A 281 8.20 -18.89 4.85
C TYR A 281 9.11 -19.85 5.63
N ALA A 282 9.63 -19.45 6.79
CA ALA A 282 10.48 -20.31 7.61
C ALA A 282 9.72 -21.53 8.16
N ARG A 283 8.52 -21.32 8.70
CA ARG A 283 7.65 -22.39 9.21
C ARG A 283 7.16 -23.28 8.06
N ALA A 284 6.70 -22.70 6.95
CA ALA A 284 6.28 -23.45 5.78
C ALA A 284 7.43 -24.31 5.20
N ALA A 285 8.67 -23.80 5.19
CA ALA A 285 9.83 -24.56 4.77
C ALA A 285 10.05 -25.81 5.62
N ALA A 286 9.89 -25.71 6.95
CA ALA A 286 10.02 -26.83 7.86
C ALA A 286 8.86 -27.82 7.72
N LEU A 287 7.61 -27.32 7.75
CA LEU A 287 6.39 -28.13 7.65
C LEU A 287 6.33 -28.92 6.34
N LEU A 288 6.67 -28.27 5.22
CA LEU A 288 6.51 -28.82 3.88
C LEU A 288 7.81 -29.38 3.29
N GLN A 289 8.91 -29.32 4.04
CA GLN A 289 10.25 -29.72 3.60
C GLN A 289 10.69 -29.04 2.29
N ARG A 290 10.44 -27.73 2.19
CA ARG A 290 10.70 -26.90 1.01
C ARG A 290 12.00 -26.10 1.18
N PRO A 291 13.16 -26.56 0.65
CA PRO A 291 14.43 -25.86 0.80
C PRO A 291 14.47 -24.50 0.09
N ASP A 292 13.67 -24.34 -0.95
CA ASP A 292 13.47 -23.08 -1.66
C ASP A 292 12.73 -22.04 -0.80
N TYR A 293 11.74 -22.43 0.00
CA TYR A 293 11.12 -21.53 0.99
C TYR A 293 12.11 -21.11 2.08
N ALA A 294 12.97 -22.03 2.52
CA ALA A 294 14.05 -21.70 3.45
C ALA A 294 15.05 -20.70 2.85
N ARG A 295 15.30 -20.77 1.53
CA ARG A 295 16.13 -19.78 0.83
C ARG A 295 15.47 -18.41 0.82
N VAL A 296 14.18 -18.34 0.49
CA VAL A 296 13.39 -17.09 0.52
C VAL A 296 13.43 -16.44 1.91
N ALA A 297 13.18 -17.22 2.97
CA ALA A 297 13.26 -16.73 4.35
C ALA A 297 14.66 -16.16 4.68
N ARG A 298 15.74 -16.85 4.30
CA ARG A 298 17.12 -16.36 4.51
C ARG A 298 17.41 -15.09 3.73
N LEU A 299 16.96 -14.98 2.49
CA LEU A 299 17.14 -13.78 1.66
C LEU A 299 16.37 -12.59 2.23
N CYS A 300 15.14 -12.82 2.71
CA CYS A 300 14.34 -11.81 3.40
C CYS A 300 15.05 -11.30 4.67
N LEU A 301 15.54 -12.21 5.53
CA LEU A 301 16.30 -11.82 6.72
C LEU A 301 17.59 -11.07 6.38
N ALA A 302 18.35 -11.56 5.40
CA ALA A 302 19.60 -10.94 4.96
C ALA A 302 19.36 -9.53 4.39
N TRP A 303 18.30 -9.34 3.61
CA TRP A 303 17.88 -8.02 3.12
C TRP A 303 17.56 -7.08 4.28
N MET A 304 16.69 -7.49 5.21
CA MET A 304 16.34 -6.65 6.35
C MET A 304 17.61 -6.24 7.13
N GLN A 305 18.50 -7.20 7.43
CA GLN A 305 19.73 -6.92 8.17
C GLN A 305 20.70 -5.99 7.43
N ARG A 306 20.76 -6.09 6.10
CA ARG A 306 21.69 -5.33 5.26
C ARG A 306 21.19 -3.91 4.99
N GLU A 307 19.91 -3.76 4.67
CA GLU A 307 19.34 -2.50 4.20
C GLU A 307 18.65 -1.69 5.30
N LEU A 308 18.01 -2.37 6.27
CA LEU A 308 17.16 -1.67 7.25
C LEU A 308 17.80 -1.52 8.63
N ARG A 309 18.86 -2.26 8.95
CA ARG A 309 19.53 -2.12 10.23
C ARG A 309 20.41 -0.87 10.23
N LEU A 310 20.13 0.04 11.15
CA LEU A 310 20.85 1.30 11.29
C LEU A 310 22.11 1.14 12.18
N PRO A 311 23.11 2.04 12.07
CA PRO A 311 24.36 1.95 12.82
C PRO A 311 24.19 1.96 14.35
N ASP A 312 23.11 2.55 14.85
CA ASP A 312 22.77 2.59 16.28
C ASP A 312 22.05 1.33 16.78
N GLY A 313 21.80 0.35 15.91
CA GLY A 313 21.14 -0.91 16.22
C GLY A 313 19.62 -0.88 16.09
N THR A 314 19.02 0.27 15.73
CA THR A 314 17.60 0.37 15.39
C THR A 314 17.33 -0.10 13.96
N TRP A 315 16.06 -0.09 13.55
CA TRP A 315 15.61 -0.55 12.24
C TRP A 315 14.81 0.55 11.55
N ALA A 316 15.11 0.80 10.27
CA ALA A 316 14.28 1.62 9.39
C ALA A 316 12.96 0.91 9.10
N SER A 317 11.86 1.67 8.96
CA SER A 317 10.52 1.12 8.70
C SER A 317 10.32 0.67 7.25
N ALA A 318 11.10 1.21 6.30
CA ALA A 318 10.95 0.95 4.88
C ALA A 318 12.22 1.27 4.09
N LEU A 319 12.27 0.75 2.86
CA LEU A 319 13.14 1.18 1.78
C LEU A 319 12.29 1.81 0.68
N ASP A 320 12.66 3.03 0.28
CA ASP A 320 11.94 3.83 -0.73
C ASP A 320 11.97 3.16 -2.12
N ALA A 321 10.90 3.35 -2.87
CA ALA A 321 10.75 2.89 -4.25
C ALA A 321 11.41 3.86 -5.26
N ASP A 322 11.55 5.12 -4.88
CA ASP A 322 12.06 6.18 -5.76
C ASP A 322 13.58 6.18 -5.88
N SER A 323 14.03 6.40 -7.11
CA SER A 323 15.43 6.60 -7.46
C SER A 323 15.55 7.74 -8.48
N PRO A 324 16.74 8.31 -8.72
CA PRO A 324 16.93 9.34 -9.75
C PRO A 324 16.46 8.92 -11.16
N GLY A 325 16.34 7.62 -11.44
CA GLY A 325 15.82 7.06 -12.69
C GLY A 325 14.31 6.82 -12.73
N GLY A 326 13.57 7.17 -11.67
CA GLY A 326 12.15 6.84 -11.50
C GLY A 326 11.91 5.67 -10.54
N GLU A 327 10.63 5.35 -10.30
CA GLU A 327 10.22 4.22 -9.46
C GLU A 327 10.78 2.91 -10.02
N GLY A 328 11.47 2.12 -9.21
CA GLY A 328 11.90 0.79 -9.61
C GLY A 328 13.09 0.71 -10.56
N ALA A 329 13.74 1.83 -10.92
CA ALA A 329 14.83 1.83 -11.89
C ALA A 329 16.02 0.92 -11.49
N CYS A 330 16.24 0.70 -10.20
CA CYS A 330 17.26 -0.22 -9.67
C CYS A 330 16.87 -1.71 -9.76
N TYR A 331 15.62 -2.02 -10.10
CA TYR A 331 15.05 -3.37 -10.10
C TYR A 331 14.60 -3.84 -11.49
N VAL A 332 14.86 -3.04 -12.53
CA VAL A 332 14.60 -3.36 -13.93
C VAL A 332 15.90 -3.60 -14.67
N TRP A 333 15.86 -4.56 -15.58
CA TRP A 333 17.02 -5.04 -16.30
C TRP A 333 16.80 -4.90 -17.79
N THR A 334 17.85 -4.50 -18.50
CA THR A 334 17.98 -4.69 -19.95
C THR A 334 19.02 -5.76 -20.23
N ARG A 335 19.02 -6.33 -21.44
CA ARG A 335 20.05 -7.31 -21.84
C ARG A 335 21.46 -6.72 -21.76
N GLU A 336 21.60 -5.42 -22.01
CA GLU A 336 22.87 -4.70 -21.88
C GLU A 336 23.32 -4.65 -20.42
N THR A 337 22.43 -4.29 -19.49
CA THR A 337 22.76 -4.26 -18.05
C THR A 337 23.06 -5.66 -17.51
N LEU A 338 22.35 -6.69 -17.98
CA LEU A 338 22.63 -8.08 -17.64
C LEU A 338 24.00 -8.50 -18.19
N ALA A 339 24.33 -8.17 -19.43
CA ALA A 339 25.62 -8.51 -20.03
C ALA A 339 26.80 -7.83 -19.33
N ALA A 340 26.60 -6.61 -18.84
CA ALA A 340 27.58 -5.92 -18.01
C ALA A 340 27.76 -6.59 -16.64
N ALA A 341 26.66 -7.02 -16.00
CA ALA A 341 26.71 -7.66 -14.68
C ALA A 341 27.19 -9.13 -14.73
N LEU A 342 26.90 -9.84 -15.82
CA LEU A 342 27.27 -11.24 -16.07
C LEU A 342 28.04 -11.36 -17.40
N PRO A 343 29.36 -11.13 -17.39
CA PRO A 343 30.19 -11.22 -18.59
C PRO A 343 30.27 -12.64 -19.15
N ASP A 344 30.19 -13.66 -18.29
CA ASP A 344 30.17 -15.07 -18.69
C ASP A 344 28.93 -15.38 -19.53
N ALA A 345 29.15 -15.81 -20.77
CA ALA A 345 28.08 -16.01 -21.73
C ALA A 345 27.16 -17.18 -21.36
N THR A 346 27.68 -18.24 -20.75
CA THR A 346 26.89 -19.41 -20.36
C THR A 346 25.97 -19.06 -19.19
N LEU A 347 26.51 -18.39 -18.17
CA LEU A 347 25.71 -17.93 -17.03
C LEU A 347 24.68 -16.87 -17.44
N ARG A 348 25.04 -15.98 -18.37
CA ARG A 348 24.11 -14.98 -18.89
C ARG A 348 22.94 -15.62 -19.63
N THR A 349 23.19 -16.54 -20.56
CA THR A 349 22.10 -17.23 -21.28
C THR A 349 21.21 -18.02 -20.33
N GLN A 350 21.79 -18.65 -19.30
CA GLN A 350 21.01 -19.30 -18.27
C GLN A 350 20.12 -18.31 -17.50
N ALA A 351 20.67 -17.17 -17.07
CA ALA A 351 19.91 -16.13 -16.39
C ALA A 351 18.81 -15.52 -17.28
N GLU A 352 19.09 -15.33 -18.58
CA GLU A 352 18.10 -14.85 -19.54
C GLU A 352 16.90 -15.80 -19.63
N HIS A 353 17.15 -17.11 -19.63
CA HIS A 353 16.11 -18.12 -19.63
C HIS A 353 15.37 -18.20 -18.30
N ASP A 354 16.11 -18.29 -17.19
CA ASP A 354 15.56 -18.46 -15.83
C ASP A 354 14.69 -17.29 -15.40
N PHE A 355 15.01 -16.07 -15.86
CA PHE A 355 14.26 -14.86 -15.53
C PHE A 355 13.38 -14.33 -16.67
N GLY A 356 13.33 -15.02 -17.82
CA GLY A 356 12.46 -14.69 -18.94
C GLY A 356 12.88 -13.47 -19.77
N LEU A 357 14.16 -13.06 -19.73
CA LEU A 357 14.71 -12.00 -20.59
C LEU A 357 14.89 -12.47 -22.06
N ASP A 358 14.70 -13.76 -22.32
CA ASP A 358 14.54 -14.34 -23.66
C ASP A 358 13.15 -14.08 -24.28
N ARG A 359 12.18 -13.57 -23.49
CA ARG A 359 10.82 -13.22 -23.91
C ARG A 359 10.66 -11.71 -24.12
N ALA A 360 9.45 -11.28 -24.49
CA ALA A 360 9.12 -9.85 -24.57
C ALA A 360 9.31 -9.14 -23.21
N PRO A 361 9.72 -7.85 -23.21
CA PRO A 361 9.80 -7.03 -22.00
C PRO A 361 8.48 -7.03 -21.22
N ASN A 362 8.54 -7.20 -19.90
CA ASN A 362 7.37 -7.15 -19.02
C ASN A 362 7.22 -5.81 -18.28
N PHE A 363 8.18 -4.90 -18.40
CA PHE A 363 8.14 -3.58 -17.78
C PHE A 363 8.23 -2.48 -18.84
N GLU A 364 7.17 -1.67 -18.94
CA GLU A 364 7.05 -0.51 -19.84
C GLU A 364 7.40 -0.77 -21.32
N GLY A 365 7.40 -2.03 -21.74
CA GLY A 365 7.71 -2.44 -23.12
C GLY A 365 9.20 -2.33 -23.51
N HIS A 366 10.10 -1.99 -22.59
CA HIS A 366 11.53 -1.82 -22.89
C HIS A 366 12.49 -2.54 -21.91
N ALA A 367 12.01 -2.92 -20.72
CA ALA A 367 12.83 -3.57 -19.71
C ALA A 367 12.14 -4.81 -19.08
N TRP A 368 12.91 -5.55 -18.29
CA TRP A 368 12.44 -6.73 -17.57
C TRP A 368 12.55 -6.54 -16.06
N HIS A 369 11.46 -6.73 -15.35
CA HIS A 369 11.49 -7.04 -13.93
C HIS A 369 11.58 -8.56 -13.73
N LEU A 370 12.51 -9.00 -12.88
CA LEU A 370 12.88 -10.41 -12.77
C LEU A 370 11.76 -11.21 -12.09
N ARG A 371 11.37 -12.31 -12.74
CA ARG A 371 10.52 -13.36 -12.18
C ARG A 371 11.02 -14.70 -12.68
N LEU A 372 10.95 -15.74 -11.85
CA LEU A 372 11.36 -17.08 -12.27
C LEU A 372 10.41 -17.58 -13.35
N ALA A 373 10.95 -17.84 -14.54
CA ALA A 373 10.25 -18.56 -15.57
C ALA A 373 9.79 -19.91 -14.99
N THR A 374 8.49 -20.21 -15.12
CA THR A 374 8.00 -21.58 -14.95
C THR A 374 8.87 -22.49 -15.81
N PRO A 375 9.29 -23.69 -15.34
CA PRO A 375 9.94 -24.63 -16.24
C PRO A 375 9.02 -24.77 -17.45
N ALA A 376 9.57 -24.64 -18.66
CA ALA A 376 8.82 -25.06 -19.82
C ALA A 376 8.36 -26.51 -19.58
N PRO A 377 7.09 -26.85 -19.88
CA PRO A 377 6.58 -28.21 -19.70
C PRO A 377 7.46 -29.27 -20.37
#